data_AF-A0A1F3SUZ3-F1
#
_entry.id   AF-A0A1F3SUZ3-F1
#
_cell.length_a   1.000
_cell.length_b   1.000
_cell.length_c   1.000
_cell.angle_alpha   90.00
_cell.angle_beta   90.00
_cell.angle_gamma   90.00
#
_symmetry.space_group_name_H-M   'P 1'
#
loop_
_entity.id
_entity.type
_entity.pdbx_description
1 polymer ?
#
loop_
_entity_poly.entity_id
_entity_poly.type
_entity_poly.pdbx_seq_one_letter_code
_entity_poly.pdbx_strand_id
1 'polypeptide(L)'
;MNNKESPPGNKYSIIIFNAKEIGLSLKEVAVEVIKSESSEIESRWFHSKKDADLFIWKDKNKNIIKQQVTFFGQLIEWNIAEGLRTGLLIEDEISQKMGSSPLIKFDVKPQKPAVDQGVDIVEHVPGLSNDEKIRIIENFGILAPKAKFKTLTTYLLGIFKKRK
;
A
#
# COMPACT_ATOMS: atom_id res chain seq x y z
N MET A 1 17.84 -56.88 -0.55
CA MET A 1 16.61 -56.15 -0.18
C MET A 1 16.92 -54.67 -0.30
N ASN A 2 16.43 -54.02 -1.36
CA ASN A 2 16.71 -52.60 -1.64
C ASN A 2 15.58 -51.76 -1.03
N ASN A 3 15.87 -51.05 0.06
CA ASN A 3 14.99 -50.03 0.61
C ASN A 3 14.99 -48.83 -0.34
N LYS A 4 13.91 -48.68 -1.11
CA LYS A 4 13.63 -47.45 -1.83
C LYS A 4 13.11 -46.44 -0.82
N GLU A 5 13.95 -45.50 -0.42
CA GLU A 5 13.50 -44.31 0.30
C GLU A 5 12.62 -43.48 -0.65
N SER A 6 11.37 -43.26 -0.23
CA SER A 6 10.46 -42.36 -0.93
C SER A 6 11.00 -40.92 -0.88
N PRO A 7 10.92 -40.15 -1.98
CA PRO A 7 11.39 -38.76 -1.98
C PRO A 7 10.57 -37.93 -0.98
N PRO A 8 11.20 -36.95 -0.29
CA PRO A 8 10.51 -36.13 0.69
C PRO A 8 9.37 -35.37 0.01
N GLY A 9 8.15 -35.63 0.49
CA GLY A 9 6.94 -34.96 0.05
C GLY A 9 7.11 -33.45 0.16
N ASN A 10 7.04 -32.79 -0.99
CA ASN A 10 7.21 -31.35 -1.12
C ASN A 10 6.05 -30.64 -0.39
N LYS A 11 6.28 -30.25 0.87
CA LYS A 11 5.32 -29.51 1.69
C LYS A 11 5.27 -28.05 1.22
N TYR A 12 4.70 -27.80 0.06
CA TYR A 12 4.32 -26.44 -0.30
C TYR A 12 3.13 -26.01 0.56
N SER A 13 3.41 -25.23 1.60
CA SER A 13 2.39 -24.48 2.31
C SER A 13 1.78 -23.45 1.35
N ILE A 14 0.51 -23.63 0.98
CA ILE A 14 -0.24 -22.62 0.23
C ILE A 14 -0.33 -21.37 1.11
N ILE A 15 0.37 -20.30 0.72
CA ILE A 15 0.21 -19.00 1.37
C ILE A 15 -1.09 -18.41 0.85
N ILE A 16 -2.13 -18.43 1.69
CA ILE A 16 -3.40 -17.79 1.38
C ILE A 16 -3.24 -16.28 1.67
N PHE A 17 -3.43 -15.45 0.65
CA PHE A 17 -3.44 -13.99 0.81
C PHE A 17 -4.57 -13.57 1.75
N ASN A 18 -4.24 -12.82 2.80
CA ASN A 18 -5.18 -12.28 3.77
C ASN A 18 -4.90 -10.79 4.02
N ALA A 19 -5.51 -9.92 3.21
CA ALA A 19 -5.32 -8.48 3.27
C ALA A 19 -5.60 -7.89 4.66
N LYS A 20 -6.66 -8.35 5.34
CA LYS A 20 -7.01 -7.87 6.68
C LYS A 20 -5.89 -8.12 7.68
N GLU A 21 -5.33 -9.33 7.67
CA GLU A 21 -4.24 -9.68 8.58
C GLU A 21 -2.96 -8.89 8.27
N ILE A 22 -2.65 -8.69 6.99
CA ILE A 22 -1.52 -7.85 6.54
C ILE A 22 -1.74 -6.40 6.99
N GLY A 23 -2.89 -5.81 6.68
CA GLY A 23 -3.23 -4.44 7.05
C GLY A 23 -3.20 -4.18 8.56
N LEU A 24 -3.80 -5.08 9.35
CA LEU A 24 -3.76 -4.97 10.82
C LEU A 24 -2.35 -5.10 11.41
N SER A 25 -1.43 -5.72 10.68
CA SER A 25 -0.04 -5.91 11.12
C SER A 25 0.90 -4.75 10.76
N LEU A 26 0.46 -3.83 9.89
CA LEU A 26 1.21 -2.61 9.55
C LEU A 26 1.23 -1.66 10.75
N LYS A 27 2.44 -1.30 11.20
CA LYS A 27 2.68 -0.34 12.28
C LYS A 27 3.52 0.80 11.76
N GLU A 28 3.21 2.02 12.17
CA GLU A 28 4.05 3.18 11.88
C GLU A 28 5.40 3.00 12.58
N VAL A 29 6.48 2.99 11.79
CA VAL A 29 7.86 2.78 12.28
C VAL A 29 8.72 4.02 12.12
N ALA A 30 8.36 4.94 11.22
CA ALA A 30 9.07 6.19 11.04
C ALA A 30 8.13 7.33 10.58
N VAL A 31 8.39 8.53 11.08
CA VAL A 31 7.81 9.78 10.61
C VAL A 31 8.95 10.79 10.46
N GLU A 32 9.15 11.28 9.25
CA GLU A 32 10.22 12.20 8.90
C GLU A 32 9.66 13.47 8.27
N VAL A 33 10.29 14.60 8.56
CA VAL A 33 9.92 15.89 7.96
C VAL A 33 11.13 16.43 7.21
N ILE A 34 11.02 16.47 5.89
CA ILE A 34 12.04 17.00 5.00
C ILE A 34 11.68 18.46 4.71
N LYS A 35 12.53 19.38 5.14
CA LYS A 35 12.34 20.82 4.95
C LYS A 35 13.34 21.35 3.92
N SER A 36 12.85 22.13 2.97
CA SER A 36 13.64 23.00 2.11
C SER A 36 13.18 24.45 2.31
N GLU A 37 13.87 25.41 1.68
CA GLU A 37 13.45 26.82 1.73
C GLU A 37 12.03 27.06 1.21
N SER A 38 11.57 26.21 0.28
CA SER A 38 10.28 26.38 -0.42
C SER A 38 9.22 25.32 -0.11
N SER A 39 9.59 24.20 0.52
CA SER A 39 8.72 23.05 0.70
C SER A 39 8.96 22.32 2.02
N GLU A 40 7.90 21.72 2.53
CA GLU A 40 7.93 20.80 3.66
C GLU A 40 7.18 19.54 3.25
N ILE A 41 7.85 18.40 3.37
CA ILE A 41 7.32 17.07 3.05
C ILE A 41 7.36 16.22 4.30
N GLU A 42 6.20 15.71 4.72
CA GLU A 42 6.08 14.69 5.75
C GLU A 42 6.08 13.32 5.10
N SER A 43 7.03 12.46 5.49
CA SER A 43 7.10 11.05 5.09
C SER A 43 6.68 10.18 6.27
N ARG A 44 5.76 9.24 6.04
CA ARG A 44 5.33 8.25 7.03
C ARG A 44 5.56 6.86 6.47
N TRP A 45 6.17 6.00 7.26
CA TRP A 45 6.43 4.61 6.91
C TRP A 45 5.74 3.67 7.88
N PHE A 46 4.92 2.78 7.34
CA PHE A 46 4.30 1.68 8.03
C PHE A 46 4.91 0.38 7.55
N HIS A 47 5.36 -0.46 8.48
CA HIS A 47 6.00 -1.73 8.18
C HIS A 47 5.26 -2.90 8.86
N SER A 48 5.18 -4.01 8.14
CA SER A 48 4.61 -5.27 8.62
C SER A 48 5.67 -6.36 8.69
N LYS A 49 5.57 -7.19 9.74
CA LYS A 49 6.35 -8.45 9.84
C LYS A 49 6.00 -9.49 8.76
N LYS A 50 4.96 -9.24 7.95
CA LYS A 50 4.50 -10.10 6.85
C LYS A 50 4.99 -9.61 5.49
N ASP A 51 6.13 -8.92 5.47
CA ASP A 51 6.75 -8.42 4.23
C ASP A 51 5.82 -7.50 3.44
N ALA A 52 5.33 -6.47 4.11
CA ALA A 52 4.53 -5.43 3.51
C ALA A 52 4.88 -4.07 4.09
N ASP A 53 4.89 -3.06 3.23
CA ASP A 53 5.12 -1.67 3.61
C ASP A 53 4.04 -0.76 3.02
N LEU A 54 3.76 0.32 3.74
CA LEU A 54 3.01 1.46 3.23
C LEU A 54 3.83 2.72 3.51
N PHE A 55 4.13 3.46 2.45
CA PHE A 55 4.75 4.77 2.51
C PHE A 55 3.76 5.84 2.07
N ILE A 56 3.73 6.95 2.80
CA ILE A 56 2.88 8.11 2.51
C ILE A 56 3.74 9.37 2.58
N TRP A 57 3.72 10.16 1.51
CA TRP A 57 4.34 11.47 1.48
C TRP A 57 3.28 12.55 1.37
N LYS A 58 3.32 13.53 2.26
CA LYS A 58 2.39 14.66 2.29
C LYS A 58 3.11 15.99 2.16
N ASP A 59 2.47 16.94 1.49
CA ASP A 59 2.93 18.34 1.49
C ASP A 59 2.59 19.06 2.82
N LYS A 60 3.04 20.32 2.94
CA LYS A 60 2.73 21.21 4.07
C LYS A 60 1.22 21.39 4.35
N ASN A 61 0.38 21.22 3.33
CA ASN A 61 -1.08 21.33 3.42
C ASN A 61 -1.74 19.98 3.73
N LYS A 62 -0.95 18.94 4.03
CA LYS A 62 -1.39 17.57 4.30
C LYS A 62 -2.07 16.87 3.11
N ASN A 63 -1.81 17.33 1.88
CA ASN A 63 -2.19 16.62 0.67
C ASN A 63 -1.22 15.46 0.43
N ILE A 64 -1.73 14.29 0.07
CA ILE A 64 -0.89 13.16 -0.33
C ILE A 64 -0.32 13.47 -1.72
N ILE A 65 1.01 13.54 -1.82
CA ILE A 65 1.72 13.80 -3.08
C ILE A 65 2.30 12.53 -3.70
N LYS A 66 2.54 11.52 -2.86
CA LYS A 66 2.95 10.16 -3.24
C LYS A 66 2.48 9.18 -2.17
N GLN A 67 2.14 7.97 -2.59
CA GLN A 67 1.88 6.83 -1.72
C GLN A 67 2.35 5.56 -2.40
N GLN A 68 2.83 4.59 -1.62
CA GLN A 68 3.32 3.33 -2.13
C GLN A 68 2.95 2.21 -1.17
N VAL A 69 2.40 1.12 -1.69
CA VAL A 69 2.14 -0.12 -0.96
C VAL A 69 2.97 -1.24 -1.59
N THR A 70 3.70 -1.97 -0.76
CA THR A 70 4.42 -3.19 -1.15
C THR A 70 3.91 -4.38 -0.36
N PHE A 71 3.81 -5.53 -1.00
CA PHE A 71 3.52 -6.81 -0.34
C PHE A 71 3.89 -7.97 -1.25
N PHE A 72 4.54 -9.01 -0.72
CA PHE A 72 4.87 -10.23 -1.47
C PHE A 72 5.54 -9.96 -2.84
N GLY A 73 6.46 -9.00 -2.87
CA GLY A 73 7.14 -8.55 -4.10
C GLY A 73 6.28 -7.74 -5.07
N GLN A 74 4.99 -7.53 -4.80
CA GLN A 74 4.12 -6.63 -5.57
C GLN A 74 4.28 -5.19 -5.07
N LEU A 75 4.27 -4.25 -6.01
CA LEU A 75 4.28 -2.81 -5.78
C LEU A 75 3.01 -2.19 -6.36
N ILE A 76 2.42 -1.26 -5.61
CA ILE A 76 1.42 -0.29 -6.07
C ILE A 76 1.92 1.09 -5.67
N GLU A 77 2.06 1.98 -6.64
CA GLU A 77 2.47 3.35 -6.39
C GLU A 77 1.44 4.30 -7.00
N TRP A 78 1.13 5.37 -6.28
CA TRP A 78 0.49 6.53 -6.86
C TRP A 78 1.30 7.78 -6.53
N ASN A 79 1.47 8.67 -7.50
CA ASN A 79 2.01 10.01 -7.29
C ASN A 79 1.30 11.04 -8.17
N ILE A 80 1.39 12.32 -7.81
CA ILE A 80 0.69 13.41 -8.49
C ILE A 80 1.12 13.61 -9.96
N ALA A 81 2.32 13.16 -10.35
CA ALA A 81 2.88 13.41 -11.67
C ALA A 81 2.55 12.29 -12.66
N GLU A 82 2.62 11.03 -12.21
CA GLU A 82 2.52 9.85 -13.06
C GLU A 82 1.20 9.08 -12.86
N GLY A 83 0.45 9.40 -11.80
CA GLY A 83 -0.76 8.68 -11.43
C GLY A 83 -0.45 7.30 -10.87
N LEU A 84 -1.35 6.34 -11.11
CA LEU A 84 -1.27 4.97 -10.59
C LEU A 84 -0.35 4.09 -11.44
N ARG A 85 0.55 3.37 -10.78
CA ARG A 85 1.40 2.34 -11.35
C ARG A 85 1.40 1.08 -10.48
N THR A 86 1.61 -0.06 -11.11
CA THR A 86 1.92 -1.31 -10.42
C THR A 86 3.23 -1.87 -10.96
N GLY A 87 3.86 -2.76 -10.19
CA GLY A 87 5.06 -3.43 -10.64
C GLY A 87 5.51 -4.51 -9.67
N LEU A 88 6.69 -5.05 -9.92
CA LEU A 88 7.33 -6.04 -9.05
C LEU A 88 8.62 -5.47 -8.47
N LEU A 89 8.86 -5.75 -7.19
CA LEU A 89 10.17 -5.61 -6.56
C LEU A 89 10.98 -6.87 -6.91
N ILE A 90 12.07 -6.65 -7.63
CA ILE A 90 13.03 -7.69 -7.97
C ILE A 90 14.15 -7.58 -6.96
N GLU A 91 14.13 -8.50 -5.99
CA GLU A 91 15.24 -8.71 -5.08
C GLU A 91 16.29 -9.58 -5.78
N ASP A 92 17.44 -8.98 -6.08
CA ASP A 92 18.61 -9.74 -6.51
C ASP A 92 19.48 -10.01 -5.28
N GLU A 93 19.76 -11.28 -4.98
CA GLU A 93 20.61 -11.72 -3.87
C GLU A 93 22.01 -11.06 -3.92
N ILE A 94 22.50 -10.74 -5.13
CA ILE A 94 23.77 -10.04 -5.32
C ILE A 94 23.63 -8.57 -4.91
N SER A 95 22.50 -7.95 -5.22
CA SER A 95 22.22 -6.55 -4.87
C SER A 95 22.00 -6.35 -3.36
N GLN A 96 21.37 -7.33 -2.69
CA GLN A 96 21.23 -7.32 -1.22
C GLN A 96 22.59 -7.37 -0.51
N LYS A 97 23.56 -8.15 -1.03
CA LYS A 97 24.93 -8.22 -0.47
C LYS A 97 25.71 -6.91 -0.61
N MET A 98 25.36 -6.08 -1.59
CA MET A 98 26.00 -4.77 -1.81
C MET A 98 25.21 -3.60 -1.20
N GLY A 99 24.12 -3.86 -0.46
CA GLY A 99 23.28 -2.80 0.11
C GLY A 99 22.57 -1.95 -0.93
N SER A 100 22.38 -2.46 -2.15
CA SER A 100 21.70 -1.75 -3.22
C SER A 100 20.19 -1.81 -3.04
N SER A 101 19.49 -0.72 -3.38
CA SER A 101 18.02 -0.68 -3.36
C SER A 101 17.43 -1.71 -4.33
N PRO A 102 16.29 -2.35 -4.00
CA PRO A 102 15.64 -3.32 -4.87
C PRO A 102 15.27 -2.69 -6.22
N LEU A 103 15.40 -3.46 -7.30
CA LEU A 103 15.04 -3.01 -8.63
C LEU A 103 13.51 -3.08 -8.79
N ILE A 104 12.89 -1.95 -9.16
CA ILE A 104 11.47 -1.90 -9.46
C ILE A 104 11.27 -2.10 -10.95
N LYS A 105 10.47 -3.12 -11.32
CA LYS A 105 9.99 -3.30 -12.69
C LYS A 105 8.50 -2.97 -12.76
N PHE A 106 8.19 -1.80 -13.31
CA PHE A 106 6.81 -1.37 -13.52
C PHE A 106 6.13 -2.15 -14.65
N ASP A 107 4.84 -2.38 -14.47
CA ASP A 107 3.96 -2.93 -15.50
C ASP A 107 3.70 -1.89 -16.61
N VAL A 108 3.47 -2.36 -17.83
CA VAL A 108 3.07 -1.48 -18.95
C VAL A 108 1.73 -0.78 -18.66
N LYS A 109 0.85 -1.46 -17.92
CA LYS A 109 -0.44 -0.93 -17.44
C LYS A 109 -0.69 -1.39 -16.01
N PRO A 110 -1.31 -0.55 -15.15
CA PRO A 110 -1.65 -0.96 -13.80
C PRO A 110 -2.50 -2.23 -13.78
N GLN A 111 -2.11 -3.17 -12.92
CA GLN A 111 -2.79 -4.45 -12.77
C GLN A 111 -3.88 -4.34 -11.70
N LYS A 112 -5.14 -4.45 -12.11
CA LYS A 112 -6.30 -4.36 -11.20
C LYS A 112 -6.21 -5.29 -9.98
N PRO A 113 -5.79 -6.57 -10.09
CA PRO A 113 -5.69 -7.44 -8.91
C PRO A 113 -4.73 -6.92 -7.84
N ALA A 114 -3.57 -6.39 -8.27
CA ALA A 114 -2.63 -5.79 -7.33
C ALA A 114 -3.27 -4.58 -6.64
N VAL A 115 -3.91 -3.69 -7.41
CA VAL A 115 -4.60 -2.50 -6.88
C VAL A 115 -5.67 -2.88 -5.86
N ASP A 116 -6.53 -3.85 -6.18
CA ASP A 116 -7.59 -4.34 -5.27
C ASP A 116 -6.99 -4.87 -3.96
N GLN A 117 -5.93 -5.68 -4.04
CA GLN A 117 -5.23 -6.20 -2.87
C GLN A 117 -4.62 -5.09 -2.00
N GLY A 118 -4.02 -4.07 -2.62
CA GLY A 118 -3.49 -2.92 -1.88
C GLY A 118 -4.56 -2.09 -1.19
N VAL A 119 -5.71 -1.90 -1.84
CA VAL A 119 -6.88 -1.24 -1.24
C VAL A 119 -7.35 -2.01 -0.01
N ASP A 120 -7.53 -3.33 -0.14
CA ASP A 120 -7.96 -4.18 0.97
C ASP A 120 -6.99 -4.13 2.16
N ILE A 121 -5.68 -4.03 1.90
CA ILE A 121 -4.65 -3.87 2.94
C ILE A 121 -4.82 -2.50 3.64
N VAL A 122 -4.92 -1.41 2.88
CA VAL A 122 -5.03 -0.03 3.41
C VAL A 122 -6.25 0.14 4.31
N GLU A 123 -7.39 -0.47 3.95
CA GLU A 123 -8.62 -0.42 4.75
C GLU A 123 -8.40 -0.86 6.20
N HIS A 124 -7.47 -1.78 6.42
CA HIS A 124 -7.24 -2.43 7.71
C HIS A 124 -6.05 -1.85 8.51
N VAL A 125 -5.36 -0.81 8.01
CA VAL A 125 -4.23 -0.20 8.71
C VAL A 125 -4.71 0.58 9.95
N PRO A 126 -4.26 0.25 11.17
CA PRO A 126 -4.80 0.87 12.39
C PRO A 126 -4.28 2.30 12.64
N GLY A 127 -3.09 2.65 12.14
CA GLY A 127 -2.47 3.98 12.34
C GLY A 127 -2.92 5.08 11.37
N LEU A 128 -3.95 4.79 10.55
CA LEU A 128 -4.56 5.74 9.64
C LEU A 128 -5.96 6.11 10.09
N SER A 129 -6.28 7.39 10.03
CA SER A 129 -7.67 7.85 10.16
C SER A 129 -8.53 7.39 8.97
N ASN A 130 -9.86 7.35 9.16
CA ASN A 130 -10.77 6.99 8.08
C ASN A 130 -10.65 7.92 6.87
N ASP A 131 -10.46 9.22 7.10
CA ASP A 131 -10.30 10.21 6.03
C ASP A 131 -9.02 9.96 5.22
N GLU A 132 -7.93 9.57 5.88
CA GLU A 132 -6.69 9.19 5.20
C GLU A 132 -6.86 7.92 4.38
N LYS A 133 -7.51 6.90 4.94
CA LYS A 133 -7.79 5.66 4.19
C LYS A 133 -8.60 5.96 2.93
N ILE A 134 -9.66 6.75 3.05
CA ILE A 134 -10.49 7.16 1.91
C ILE A 134 -9.63 7.85 0.85
N ARG A 135 -8.82 8.84 1.23
CA ARG A 135 -7.95 9.57 0.28
C ARG A 135 -6.94 8.65 -0.41
N ILE A 136 -6.32 7.73 0.33
CA ILE A 136 -5.37 6.76 -0.22
C ILE A 136 -6.07 5.83 -1.21
N ILE A 137 -7.25 5.32 -0.86
CA ILE A 137 -8.04 4.44 -1.72
C ILE A 137 -8.53 5.18 -2.97
N GLU A 138 -8.95 6.44 -2.85
CA GLU A 138 -9.35 7.29 -3.99
C GLU A 138 -8.20 7.52 -4.97
N ASN A 139 -6.98 7.75 -4.47
CA ASN A 139 -5.78 7.87 -5.31
C ASN A 139 -5.50 6.57 -6.10
N PHE A 140 -5.72 5.41 -5.49
CA PHE A 140 -5.66 4.11 -6.20
C PHE A 140 -6.86 3.86 -7.13
N GLY A 141 -7.98 4.54 -6.90
CA GLY A 141 -9.28 4.30 -7.53
C GLY A 141 -9.50 4.86 -8.93
N ILE A 142 -8.47 5.37 -9.64
CA ILE A 142 -8.63 5.89 -11.02
C ILE A 142 -9.07 4.80 -12.03
N LEU A 143 -9.04 3.51 -11.64
CA LEU A 143 -9.58 2.38 -12.41
C LEU A 143 -10.84 1.73 -11.79
N ALA A 144 -11.35 2.22 -10.66
CA ALA A 144 -12.62 1.74 -10.12
C ALA A 144 -13.77 2.34 -10.95
N PRO A 145 -14.68 1.54 -11.54
CA PRO A 145 -15.95 2.07 -11.99
C PRO A 145 -16.56 2.81 -10.81
N LYS A 146 -17.22 3.96 -11.05
CA LYS A 146 -17.98 4.73 -10.06
C LYS A 146 -19.08 3.86 -9.42
N ALA A 147 -18.70 2.91 -8.57
CA ALA A 147 -19.56 1.99 -7.88
C ALA A 147 -19.95 2.65 -6.56
N LYS A 148 -20.97 3.50 -6.67
CA LYS A 148 -21.98 3.79 -5.64
C LYS A 148 -21.49 3.76 -4.18
N PHE A 149 -20.79 4.81 -3.76
CA PHE A 149 -20.82 5.22 -2.35
C PHE A 149 -22.22 5.76 -2.02
N LYS A 150 -23.15 4.87 -1.67
CA LYS A 150 -24.50 5.23 -1.23
C LYS A 150 -24.58 5.56 0.27
N THR A 151 -23.45 5.82 0.94
CA THR A 151 -23.45 5.94 2.41
C THR A 151 -22.47 6.98 2.96
N LEU A 152 -22.30 8.13 2.27
CA LEU A 152 -21.61 9.30 2.86
C LEU A 152 -22.42 10.61 2.79
N THR A 153 -23.60 10.62 2.18
CA THR A 153 -24.48 11.80 2.18
C THR A 153 -25.16 12.07 3.52
N THR A 154 -25.20 11.12 4.46
CA THR A 154 -25.83 11.33 5.77
C THR A 154 -24.95 12.15 6.73
N TYR A 155 -23.62 12.07 6.62
CA TYR A 155 -22.73 12.81 7.52
C TYR A 155 -22.54 14.28 7.14
N LEU A 156 -22.56 14.61 5.84
CA LEU A 156 -22.39 16.00 5.39
C LEU A 156 -23.69 16.82 5.44
N LEU A 157 -24.87 16.19 5.36
CA LEU A 157 -26.16 16.89 5.50
C LEU A 157 -26.58 17.10 6.97
N GLY A 158 -25.99 16.38 7.92
CA GLY A 158 -26.24 16.55 9.36
C GLY A 158 -25.61 17.80 9.97
N ILE A 159 -24.51 18.30 9.39
CA ILE A 159 -23.77 19.46 9.90
C ILE A 159 -24.42 20.79 9.46
N PHE A 160 -25.15 20.81 8.33
CA PHE A 160 -25.81 22.02 7.82
C PHE A 160 -27.18 22.34 8.42
N LYS A 161 -27.76 21.45 9.26
CA LYS A 161 -29.09 21.67 9.85
C LYS A 161 -29.11 22.22 11.30
N LYS A 162 -27.96 22.52 11.91
CA LYS A 162 -27.89 23.12 13.27
C LYS A 162 -27.25 24.51 13.31
N ARG A 163 -27.61 25.37 12.37
CA ARG A 163 -27.43 26.83 12.50
C ARG A 163 -28.70 27.55 12.02
N LYS A 164 -29.71 27.56 12.88
CA LYS A 164 -30.69 28.64 13.01
C LYS A 164 -31.05 28.74 14.48
#